data_AF-A0A930TBY4-F1
#
_entry.id   AF-A0A930TBY4-F1
#
_cell.length_a   1.000
_cell.length_b   1.000
_cell.length_c   1.000
_cell.angle_alpha   90.00
_cell.angle_beta   90.00
_cell.angle_gamma   90.00
#
_symmetry.space_group_name_H-M   'P 1'
#
loop_
_entity.id
_entity.type
_entity.pdbx_description
1 polymer ?
#
loop_
_entity_poly.entity_id
_entity_poly.type
_entity_poly.pdbx_seq_one_letter_code
_entity_poly.pdbx_strand_id
1 'polypeptide(L)' 'MSDSEFVAAEQVNAQELAELIKEFEEYRERLLNETLETAKKAKLMKSVVMAQLEPELAKIDATIKALQNQQAALTRN' A
#
# COMPACT_ATOMS: atom_id res chain seq x y z
N MET A 1 -24.77 1.17 28.28
CA MET A 1 -23.32 0.91 28.22
C MET A 1 -22.91 0.65 26.76
N SER A 2 -23.37 1.47 25.81
CA SER A 2 -23.36 1.06 24.39
C SER A 2 -22.45 1.89 23.48
N ASP A 3 -21.92 3.02 23.96
CA ASP A 3 -21.04 3.86 23.16
C ASP A 3 -19.55 3.41 23.23
N SER A 4 -19.15 2.71 24.28
CA SER A 4 -17.74 2.37 24.51
C SER A 4 -17.23 1.19 23.68
N GLU A 5 -18.10 0.27 23.26
CA GLU A 5 -17.72 -0.87 22.39
C GLU A 5 -17.61 -0.46 20.92
N PHE A 6 -18.43 0.50 20.48
CA PHE A 6 -18.43 1.01 19.11
C PHE A 6 -17.15 1.79 18.79
N VAL A 7 -16.73 2.69 19.69
CA VAL A 7 -15.48 3.45 19.55
C VAL A 7 -14.26 2.52 19.57
N ALA A 8 -14.29 1.45 20.38
CA ALA A 8 -13.21 0.46 20.39
C ALA A 8 -13.11 -0.30 19.06
N ALA A 9 -14.24 -0.66 18.44
CA ALA A 9 -14.26 -1.33 17.14
C ALA A 9 -13.77 -0.42 15.99
N GLU A 10 -14.15 0.86 15.97
CA GLU A 10 -13.66 1.83 14.98
C GLU A 10 -12.16 2.07 15.10
N GLN A 11 -11.64 2.13 16.33
CA GLN A 11 -10.20 2.20 16.57
C GLN A 11 -9.48 0.93 16.07
N VAL A 12 -9.96 -0.27 16.41
CA VAL A 12 -9.34 -1.52 15.88
C VAL A 12 -9.31 -1.51 14.34
N ASN A 13 -10.40 -1.11 13.69
CA ASN A 13 -10.48 -1.02 12.23
C ASN A 13 -9.49 0.01 11.64
N ALA A 14 -9.28 1.16 12.30
CA ALA A 14 -8.34 2.18 11.84
C ALA A 14 -6.87 1.70 11.97
N GLN A 15 -6.56 0.92 13.00
CA GLN A 15 -5.24 0.31 13.20
C GLN A 15 -4.97 -0.79 12.17
N GLU A 16 -5.94 -1.68 11.92
CA GLU A 16 -5.83 -2.73 10.90
C GLU A 16 -5.60 -2.14 9.50
N LEU A 17 -6.28 -1.04 9.15
CA LEU A 17 -6.03 -0.32 7.90
C LEU A 17 -4.61 0.29 7.87
N ALA A 18 -4.09 0.78 8.99
CA ALA A 18 -2.73 1.32 9.07
C ALA A 18 -1.69 0.24 8.74
N GLU A 19 -1.85 -0.94 9.34
CA GLU A 19 -0.98 -2.09 9.12
C GLU A 19 -1.07 -2.56 7.66
N LEU A 20 -2.28 -2.66 7.12
CA LEU A 20 -2.48 -3.05 5.72
C LEU A 20 -1.86 -2.04 4.74
N ILE A 21 -2.02 -0.74 4.97
CA ILE A 21 -1.36 0.31 4.17
C ILE A 21 0.16 0.12 4.18
N LYS A 22 0.74 -0.10 5.37
CA LYS A 22 2.17 -0.31 5.53
C LYS A 22 2.64 -1.56 4.77
N GLU A 23 1.90 -2.66 4.82
CA GLU A 23 2.23 -3.87 4.06
C GLU A 23 2.23 -3.63 2.54
N PHE A 24 1.28 -2.84 2.03
CA PHE A 24 1.25 -2.47 0.61
C PHE A 24 2.42 -1.56 0.22
N GLU A 25 2.83 -0.63 1.08
CA GLU A 25 4.00 0.22 0.85
C GLU A 25 5.29 -0.59 0.81
N GLU A 26 5.48 -1.49 1.79
CA GLU A 26 6.63 -2.41 1.82
C GLU A 26 6.64 -3.36 0.61
N TYR A 27 5.47 -3.86 0.22
CA TYR A 27 5.34 -4.70 -0.97
C TYR A 27 5.71 -3.94 -2.25
N ARG A 28 5.26 -2.70 -2.39
CA ARG A 28 5.59 -1.83 -3.53
C ARG A 28 7.09 -1.61 -3.65
N GLU A 29 7.75 -1.31 -2.54
CA GLU A 29 9.20 -1.09 -2.52
C GLU A 29 9.96 -2.38 -2.86
N ARG A 30 9.57 -3.51 -2.26
CA ARG A 30 10.17 -4.82 -2.54
C ARG A 30 10.03 -5.19 -4.01
N LEU A 31 8.84 -5.05 -4.57
CA LEU A 31 8.57 -5.33 -5.98
C LEU A 31 9.47 -4.50 -6.90
N LEU A 32 9.59 -3.19 -6.63
CA LEU A 32 10.48 -2.31 -7.39
C LEU A 32 11.94 -2.75 -7.30
N ASN A 33 12.44 -2.98 -6.08
CA ASN A 33 13.83 -3.33 -5.85
C ASN A 33 14.19 -4.69 -6.46
N GLU A 34 13.36 -5.72 -6.25
CA GLU A 34 13.58 -7.05 -6.80
C GLU A 34 13.54 -7.06 -8.33
N THR A 35 12.61 -6.31 -8.92
CA THR A 35 12.49 -6.19 -10.38
C THR A 35 13.71 -5.48 -10.97
N LEU A 36 14.16 -4.38 -10.36
CA LEU A 36 15.35 -3.65 -10.82
C LEU A 36 16.64 -4.46 -10.66
N GLU A 37 16.79 -5.20 -9.55
CA GLU A 37 17.95 -6.07 -9.35
C GLU A 37 17.97 -7.24 -10.33
N THR A 38 16.82 -7.84 -10.61
CA THR A 38 16.68 -8.90 -11.62
C THR A 38 16.98 -8.37 -13.03
N ALA A 39 16.44 -7.20 -13.37
CA ALA A 39 16.72 -6.53 -14.63
C ALA A 39 18.21 -6.21 -14.81
N LYS A 40 18.87 -5.72 -13.75
CA LYS A 40 20.31 -5.43 -13.76
C LYS A 40 21.13 -6.69 -14.03
N LYS A 41 20.80 -7.82 -13.39
CA LYS A 41 21.43 -9.12 -13.64
C LYS A 41 21.22 -9.60 -15.08
N ALA A 42 20.03 -9.34 -15.63
CA ALA A 42 19.68 -9.64 -17.02
C ALA A 42 20.22 -8.60 -18.04
N LYS A 43 20.95 -7.56 -17.58
CA LYS A 43 21.46 -6.44 -18.40
C LYS A 43 20.36 -5.72 -19.18
N LEU A 44 19.13 -5.70 -18.66
CA LEU A 44 18.02 -4.96 -19.24
C LEU A 44 18.15 -3.47 -18.93
N MET A 45 17.72 -2.63 -19.87
CA MET A 45 17.64 -1.19 -19.65
C MET A 45 16.55 -0.88 -18.63
N LYS A 46 16.88 -0.04 -17.64
CA LYS A 46 15.94 0.40 -16.59
C LYS A 46 14.65 0.99 -17.17
N SER A 47 14.73 1.79 -18.24
CA SER A 47 13.56 2.40 -18.88
C SER A 47 12.54 1.39 -19.40
N VAL A 48 13.02 0.30 -20.02
CA VAL A 48 12.14 -0.76 -20.54
C VAL A 48 11.43 -1.50 -19.41
N VAL A 49 12.16 -1.76 -18.33
CA VAL A 49 11.65 -2.47 -17.15
C VAL A 49 10.65 -1.59 -16.40
N MET A 50 10.97 -0.31 -16.20
CA MET A 50 10.05 0.65 -15.58
C MET A 50 8.75 0.80 -16.38
N ALA A 51 8.81 0.86 -17.72
CA ALA A 51 7.60 0.94 -18.54
C ALA A 51 6.65 -0.26 -18.35
N GLN A 52 7.19 -1.44 -18.01
CA GLN A 52 6.38 -2.62 -17.69
C GLN A 52 5.90 -2.64 -16.25
N LEU A 53 6.71 -2.11 -15.33
CA LEU A 53 6.47 -2.13 -13.89
C LEU A 53 5.54 -1.00 -13.42
N GLU A 54 5.58 0.17 -14.07
CA GLU A 54 4.79 1.36 -13.74
C GLU A 54 3.28 1.09 -13.62
N PRO A 55 2.62 0.34 -14.53
CA PRO A 55 1.19 0.03 -14.39
C PRO A 55 0.85 -0.77 -13.13
N GLU A 56 1.77 -1.62 -12.67
CA GLU A 56 1.57 -2.42 -11.46
C GLU A 56 1.78 -1.59 -10.19
N LEU A 57 2.84 -0.78 -10.16
CA LEU A 57 3.06 0.20 -9.10
C LEU A 57 1.90 1.19 -8.98
N ALA A 58 1.35 1.66 -10.10
CA ALA A 58 0.22 2.57 -10.12
C ALA A 58 -1.06 1.95 -9.53
N LYS A 59 -1.28 0.64 -9.72
CA LYS A 59 -2.39 -0.08 -9.08
C LYS A 59 -2.20 -0.16 -7.57
N ILE A 60 -0.99 -0.47 -7.12
CA ILE A 60 -0.66 -0.53 -5.69
C ILE A 60 -0.85 0.87 -5.07
N ASP A 61 -0.38 1.93 -5.72
CA ASP A 61 -0.54 3.32 -5.29
C ASP A 61 -2.02 3.73 -5.19
N ALA A 62 -2.85 3.31 -6.16
CA ALA A 62 -4.28 3.55 -6.11
C ALA A 62 -4.96 2.83 -4.93
N THR A 63 -4.56 1.59 -4.65
CA THR A 63 -5.05 0.82 -3.49
C THR A 63 -4.64 1.46 -2.17
N ILE A 64 -3.37 1.84 -2.01
CA ILE A 64 -2.87 2.55 -0.82
C ILE A 64 -3.70 3.82 -0.59
N LYS A 65 -3.92 4.61 -1.64
CA LYS A 65 -4.72 5.84 -1.53
C LYS A 65 -6.18 5.57 -1.14
N ALA A 66 -6.79 4.50 -1.65
CA ALA A 66 -8.14 4.12 -1.26
C ALA A 66 -8.21 3.72 0.23
N LEU A 67 -7.25 2.95 0.71
CA LEU A 67 -7.14 2.55 2.11
C LEU A 67 -6.90 3.76 3.03
N GLN A 68 -6.02 4.68 2.62
CA GLN A 68 -5.78 5.94 3.34
C GLN A 68 -7.06 6.79 3.46
N ASN A 69 -7.85 6.88 2.38
CA ASN A 69 -9.12 7.59 2.42
C ASN A 69 -10.11 6.92 3.39
N GLN A 70 -10.16 5.59 3.42
CA GLN A 70 -11.00 4.84 4.35
C GLN A 70 -10.57 5.05 5.80
N GLN A 71 -9.26 4.98 6.08
CA GLN A 71 -8.72 5.24 7.41
C GLN A 71 -8.99 6.69 7.88
N ALA A 72 -8.85 7.65 6.98
CA ALA A 72 -9.15 9.05 7.27
C ALA A 72 -10.65 9.29 7.56
N ALA A 73 -11.54 8.48 6.96
CA ALA A 73 -12.97 8.54 7.26
C ALA A 73 -13.30 7.97 8.65
N LEU A 74 -12.61 6.90 9.08
CA LEU A 74 -12.79 6.31 10.41
C LEU A 74 -12.24 7.16 11.55
N THR A 75 -11.16 7.92 11.30
CA THR A 75 -10.51 8.77 12.32
C THR A 75 -11.08 10.19 12.40
N ARG A 76 -11.96 10.58 11.47
CA ARG A 76 -12.62 11.90 11.44
C ARG A 76 -13.95 11.92 12.21
N ASN A 77 -14.54 10.77 12.50
CA ASN A 77 -15.71 10.65 13.38
C ASN A 77 -15.30 10.68 14.85
#